data_AF-A0A3D2KIM2-F1
#
_entry.id   AF-A0A3D2KIM2-F1
#
_cell.length_a   1.000
_cell.length_b   1.000
_cell.length_c   1.000
_cell.angle_alpha   90.00
_cell.angle_beta   90.00
_cell.angle_gamma   90.00
#
_symmetry.space_group_name_H-M   'P 1'
#
loop_
_entity.id
_entity.type
_entity.pdbx_description
1 polymer ?
#
loop_
_entity_poly.entity_id
_entity_poly.type
_entity_poly.pdbx_seq_one_letter_code
_entity_poly.pdbx_strand_id
1 'polypeptide(L)'
;MIIDDFLKQMTIYFPTIKKDLDEHIQEFGERLDTIVIEDIIMPEIIELLEKDADTKKLKVIFDYFEDVCINSDDYLNNVFSITALEILGNDKNILEKAKKYMGPITIKLQREADIAIGRQV
;
A
#
# COMPACT_ATOMS: atom_id res chain seq x y z
N MET A 1 1.75 0.51 15.32
CA MET A 1 0.53 0.78 14.53
C MET A 1 -0.18 -0.52 14.26
N ILE A 2 -1.50 -0.52 14.30
CA ILE A 2 -2.33 -1.67 13.91
C ILE A 2 -3.08 -1.36 12.60
N ILE A 3 -3.72 -2.37 11.99
CA ILE A 3 -4.43 -2.21 10.71
C ILE A 3 -5.47 -1.07 10.72
N ASP A 4 -6.15 -0.84 11.84
CA ASP A 4 -7.12 0.25 11.96
C ASP A 4 -6.46 1.64 11.90
N ASP A 5 -5.25 1.79 12.44
CA ASP A 5 -4.47 3.04 12.33
C ASP A 5 -4.11 3.31 10.87
N PHE A 6 -3.66 2.26 10.16
CA PHE A 6 -3.31 2.33 8.75
C PHE A 6 -4.50 2.72 7.88
N LEU A 7 -5.64 2.04 8.02
CA LEU A 7 -6.84 2.33 7.24
C LEU A 7 -7.37 3.73 7.52
N LYS A 8 -7.37 4.16 8.78
CA LYS A 8 -7.71 5.53 9.15
C LYS A 8 -6.81 6.54 8.45
N GLN A 9 -5.50 6.32 8.44
CA GLN A 9 -4.56 7.20 7.74
C GLN A 9 -4.82 7.23 6.23
N MET A 10 -5.13 6.08 5.61
CA MET A 10 -5.48 6.03 4.19
C MET A 10 -6.73 6.83 3.87
N THR A 11 -7.76 6.84 4.73
CA THR A 11 -8.94 7.72 4.53
C THR A 11 -8.63 9.20 4.66
N ILE A 12 -7.56 9.59 5.36
CA ILE A 12 -7.11 10.98 5.43
C ILE A 12 -6.42 11.36 4.12
N TYR A 13 -5.60 10.47 3.56
CA TYR A 13 -4.94 10.70 2.27
C TYR A 13 -5.92 10.65 1.09
N PHE A 14 -6.90 9.75 1.15
CA PHE A 14 -7.90 9.52 0.11
C PHE A 14 -9.30 9.52 0.71
N PRO A 15 -9.91 10.68 0.96
CA PRO A 15 -11.24 10.75 1.59
C PRO A 15 -12.34 10.01 0.82
N THR A 16 -12.16 9.79 -0.48
CA THR A 16 -13.07 9.05 -1.37
C THR A 16 -13.24 7.60 -0.94
N ILE A 17 -12.16 6.94 -0.49
CA ILE A 17 -12.18 5.51 -0.16
C ILE A 17 -13.04 5.16 1.04
N LYS A 18 -13.45 6.15 1.85
CA LYS A 18 -14.32 5.90 3.00
C LYS A 18 -15.65 5.28 2.57
N LYS A 19 -16.21 5.75 1.45
CA LYS A 19 -17.43 5.19 0.89
C LYS A 19 -17.22 3.75 0.44
N ASP A 20 -16.09 3.49 -0.22
CA ASP A 20 -15.75 2.17 -0.75
C ASP A 20 -15.50 1.16 0.39
N LEU A 21 -14.90 1.60 1.49
CA LEU A 21 -14.76 0.81 2.72
C LEU A 21 -16.11 0.43 3.34
N ASP A 22 -17.05 1.39 3.41
CA ASP A 22 -18.40 1.14 3.93
C ASP A 22 -19.16 0.17 3.02
N GLU A 23 -19.03 0.30 1.70
CA GLU A 23 -19.63 -0.59 0.70
C GLU A 23 -19.03 -2.00 0.77
N HIS A 24 -17.70 -2.13 0.91
CA HIS A 24 -17.02 -3.40 1.11
C HIS A 24 -17.57 -4.17 2.32
N ILE A 25 -17.69 -3.51 3.47
CA ILE A 25 -18.21 -4.15 4.69
C ILE A 25 -19.68 -4.57 4.52
N GLN A 26 -20.48 -3.78 3.80
CA GLN A 26 -21.87 -4.13 3.50
C GLN A 26 -21.98 -5.36 2.58
N GLU A 27 -21.10 -5.47 1.58
CA GLU A 27 -21.09 -6.58 0.62
C GLU A 27 -20.62 -7.88 1.27
N PHE A 28 -19.49 -7.85 1.96
CA PHE A 28 -18.85 -9.06 2.50
C PHE A 28 -19.30 -9.41 3.92
N GLY A 29 -20.01 -8.51 4.61
CA GLY A 29 -20.42 -8.67 6.01
C GLY A 29 -19.29 -8.50 7.02
N GLU A 30 -18.06 -8.37 6.55
CA GLU A 30 -16.86 -8.10 7.34
C GLU A 30 -15.82 -7.35 6.49
N ARG A 31 -14.79 -6.81 7.17
CA ARG A 31 -13.67 -6.18 6.48
C ARG A 31 -12.61 -7.23 6.13
N LEU A 32 -12.27 -7.32 4.85
CA LEU A 32 -11.24 -8.21 4.34
C LEU A 32 -10.00 -7.37 4.03
N ASP A 33 -9.08 -7.27 4.99
CA ASP A 33 -8.00 -6.28 4.98
C ASP A 33 -7.12 -6.34 3.71
N THR A 34 -6.83 -7.54 3.21
CA THR A 34 -6.03 -7.71 2.00
C THR A 34 -6.76 -7.17 0.76
N ILE A 35 -8.06 -7.44 0.65
CA ILE A 35 -8.91 -6.96 -0.45
C ILE A 35 -9.06 -5.45 -0.39
N VAL A 36 -9.25 -4.90 0.82
CA VAL A 36 -9.31 -3.45 1.02
C VAL A 36 -8.01 -2.77 0.56
N ILE A 37 -6.86 -3.35 0.88
CA ILE A 37 -5.58 -2.79 0.42
C ILE A 37 -5.46 -2.91 -1.10
N GLU A 38 -5.76 -4.07 -1.66
CA GLU A 38 -5.60 -4.38 -3.08
C GLU A 38 -6.56 -3.60 -3.98
N ASP A 39 -7.86 -3.63 -3.69
CA ASP A 39 -8.92 -3.14 -4.58
C ASP A 39 -9.34 -1.70 -4.30
N ILE A 40 -9.05 -1.17 -3.10
CA ILE A 40 -9.49 0.17 -2.70
C ILE A 40 -8.31 1.13 -2.56
N ILE A 41 -7.27 0.75 -1.83
CA ILE A 41 -6.18 1.67 -1.48
C ILE A 41 -5.13 1.76 -2.58
N MET A 42 -4.64 0.62 -3.07
CA MET A 42 -3.55 0.60 -4.06
C MET A 42 -3.90 1.25 -5.41
N PRO A 43 -5.13 1.18 -5.94
CA PRO A 43 -5.48 1.85 -7.19
C PRO A 43 -5.27 3.36 -7.13
N GLU A 44 -5.63 4.00 -6.01
CA GLU A 44 -5.42 5.44 -5.80
C GLU A 44 -3.93 5.82 -5.82
N ILE A 45 -3.06 4.96 -5.28
CA ILE A 45 -1.62 5.18 -5.23
C ILE A 45 -0.98 4.93 -6.61
N ILE A 46 -1.41 3.88 -7.29
CA ILE A 46 -0.96 3.56 -8.65
C ILE A 46 -1.34 4.70 -9.60
N GLU A 47 -2.56 5.23 -9.52
CA GLU A 47 -3.01 6.35 -10.34
C GLU A 47 -2.14 7.61 -10.14
N LEU A 48 -1.75 7.90 -8.89
CA LEU A 48 -0.81 9.00 -8.60
C LEU A 48 0.57 8.76 -9.24
N LEU A 49 1.09 7.54 -9.16
CA LEU A 49 2.37 7.16 -9.77
C LEU A 49 2.28 7.22 -11.31
N GLU A 50 1.20 6.72 -11.91
CA GLU A 50 0.97 6.74 -13.35
C GLU A 50 0.99 8.15 -13.90
N LYS A 51 0.24 9.06 -13.27
CA LYS A 51 0.12 10.47 -13.66
C LYS A 51 1.35 11.32 -13.32
N ASP A 52 2.30 10.78 -12.55
CA ASP A 52 3.42 11.53 -11.96
C ASP A 52 2.93 12.82 -11.25
N ALA A 53 1.77 12.69 -10.60
CA ALA A 53 1.03 13.80 -10.02
C ALA A 53 1.23 13.85 -8.51
N ASP A 54 1.19 15.07 -7.96
CA ASP A 54 1.28 15.32 -6.52
C ASP A 54 2.44 14.59 -5.82
N THR A 55 3.66 14.86 -6.30
CA THR A 55 4.90 14.26 -5.78
C THR A 55 5.10 14.50 -4.28
N LYS A 56 4.50 15.57 -3.71
CA LYS A 56 4.49 15.83 -2.27
C LYS A 56 3.61 14.83 -1.53
N LYS A 57 2.39 14.58 -2.03
CA LYS A 57 1.50 13.56 -1.45
C LYS A 57 2.11 12.16 -1.58
N LEU A 58 2.70 11.81 -2.73
CA LEU A 58 3.44 10.56 -2.90
C LEU A 58 4.56 10.43 -1.85
N LYS A 59 5.37 11.48 -1.64
CA LYS A 59 6.42 11.44 -0.61
C LYS A 59 5.86 11.18 0.78
N VAL A 60 4.77 11.85 1.16
CA VAL A 60 4.12 11.67 2.47
C VAL A 60 3.54 10.25 2.62
N ILE A 61 2.93 9.69 1.58
CA ILE A 61 2.39 8.32 1.60
C ILE A 61 3.53 7.31 1.76
N PHE A 62 4.60 7.42 0.99
CA PHE A 62 5.71 6.48 1.05
C PHE A 62 6.54 6.61 2.33
N ASP A 63 6.65 7.81 2.91
CA ASP A 63 7.22 7.98 4.26
C ASP A 63 6.38 7.27 5.31
N TYR A 64 5.06 7.30 5.17
CA TYR A 64 4.16 6.55 6.04
C TYR A 64 4.26 5.04 5.81
N PHE A 65 4.44 4.59 4.56
CA PHE A 65 4.66 3.17 4.26
C PHE A 65 5.96 2.64 4.90
N GLU A 66 7.02 3.44 4.87
CA GLU A 66 8.27 3.12 5.58
C GLU A 66 8.03 3.01 7.09
N ASP A 67 7.28 3.94 7.67
CA ASP A 67 6.92 3.91 9.10
C ASP A 67 6.08 2.68 9.45
N VAL A 68 5.12 2.28 8.59
CA VAL A 68 4.33 1.06 8.75
C VAL A 68 5.26 -0.16 8.82
N CYS A 69 6.20 -0.28 7.88
CA CYS A 69 7.12 -1.41 7.87
C CYS A 69 8.06 -1.48 9.10
N ILE A 70 8.32 -0.35 9.77
CA ILE A 70 9.20 -0.27 10.94
C ILE A 70 8.45 -0.44 12.26
N ASN A 71 7.26 0.15 12.37
CA ASN A 71 6.57 0.40 13.65
C ASN A 71 5.18 -0.26 13.75
N SER A 72 4.77 -1.08 12.78
CA SER A 72 3.52 -1.85 12.87
C SER A 72 3.65 -3.08 13.77
N ASP A 73 2.50 -3.64 14.17
CA ASP A 73 2.45 -5.00 14.69
C ASP A 73 2.71 -6.03 13.57
N ASP A 74 2.90 -7.30 13.97
CA ASP A 74 3.22 -8.39 13.05
C ASP A 74 2.10 -8.60 12.02
N TYR A 75 0.84 -8.41 12.42
CA TYR A 75 -0.32 -8.60 11.54
C TYR A 75 -0.34 -7.57 10.41
N LEU A 76 -0.32 -6.27 10.74
CA LEU A 76 -0.28 -5.22 9.73
C LEU A 76 1.00 -5.32 8.89
N ASN A 77 2.15 -5.62 9.49
CA ASN A 77 3.41 -5.76 8.75
C ASN A 77 3.28 -6.82 7.65
N ASN A 78 2.76 -8.00 8.03
CA ASN A 78 2.57 -9.10 7.12
C ASN A 78 1.56 -8.77 6.02
N VAL A 79 0.35 -8.33 6.41
CA VAL A 79 -0.72 -7.99 5.45
C VAL A 79 -0.25 -6.91 4.49
N PHE A 80 0.39 -5.85 4.97
CA PHE A 80 0.90 -4.77 4.12
C PHE A 80 2.00 -5.25 3.17
N SER A 81 2.97 -6.03 3.67
CA SER A 81 4.11 -6.47 2.86
C SER A 81 3.70 -7.45 1.75
N ILE A 82 2.78 -8.38 2.04
CA ILE A 82 2.31 -9.36 1.04
C ILE A 82 1.31 -8.77 0.05
N THR A 83 0.71 -7.60 0.34
CA THR A 83 -0.27 -6.98 -0.55
C THR A 83 0.29 -5.73 -1.21
N ALA A 84 0.40 -4.62 -0.48
CA ALA A 84 0.78 -3.32 -1.02
C ALA A 84 2.15 -3.35 -1.71
N LEU A 85 3.16 -3.97 -1.08
CA LEU A 85 4.50 -4.02 -1.66
C LEU A 85 4.59 -5.00 -2.84
N GLU A 86 3.90 -6.14 -2.77
CA GLU A 86 3.81 -7.07 -3.90
C GLU A 86 3.15 -6.42 -5.11
N ILE A 87 2.05 -5.67 -4.89
CA ILE A 87 1.30 -4.97 -5.95
C ILE A 87 2.16 -3.94 -6.66
N LEU A 88 3.03 -3.21 -5.94
CA LEU A 88 3.98 -2.29 -6.57
C LEU A 88 4.89 -3.00 -7.59
N GLY A 89 5.21 -4.27 -7.37
CA GLY A 89 6.00 -5.10 -8.27
C GLY A 89 5.24 -5.67 -9.47
N ASN A 90 3.90 -5.52 -9.53
CA ASN A 90 3.09 -6.03 -10.65
C ASN A 90 3.45 -5.36 -11.99
N ASP A 91 3.88 -4.10 -11.95
CA ASP A 91 4.31 -3.34 -13.12
C ASP A 91 5.69 -2.73 -12.86
N LYS A 92 6.65 -3.06 -13.73
CA LYS A 92 8.04 -2.59 -13.62
C LYS A 92 8.17 -1.06 -13.68
N ASN A 93 7.38 -0.38 -14.51
CA ASN A 93 7.42 1.08 -14.62
C ASN A 93 6.84 1.73 -13.37
N ILE A 94 5.78 1.16 -12.79
CA ILE A 94 5.22 1.62 -11.51
C ILE A 94 6.24 1.44 -10.40
N LEU A 95 6.88 0.27 -10.31
CA LEU A 95 7.91 0.00 -9.31
C LEU A 95 9.08 0.99 -9.42
N GLU A 96 9.58 1.26 -10.62
CA GLU A 96 10.67 2.22 -10.83
C GLU A 96 10.28 3.66 -10.44
N LYS A 97 9.01 4.05 -10.62
CA LYS A 97 8.51 5.33 -10.10
C LYS A 97 8.39 5.32 -8.58
N ALA A 98 7.85 4.25 -8.00
CA ALA A 98 7.68 4.10 -6.55
C ALA A 98 9.01 4.14 -5.81
N LYS A 99 10.07 3.51 -6.34
CA LYS A 99 11.43 3.49 -5.77
C LYS A 99 12.03 4.89 -5.52
N LYS A 100 11.54 5.93 -6.19
CA LYS A 100 11.96 7.32 -5.93
C LYS A 100 11.48 7.84 -4.56
N TYR A 101 10.44 7.23 -4.02
CA TYR A 101 9.77 7.65 -2.78
C TYR A 101 9.95 6.65 -1.65
N MET A 102 10.15 5.36 -1.96
CA MET A 102 10.35 4.29 -0.98
C MET A 102 11.59 4.51 -0.10
N GLY A 103 11.47 4.11 1.16
CA GLY A 103 12.57 4.04 2.10
C GLY A 103 13.33 2.71 2.05
N PRO A 104 14.41 2.56 2.84
CA PRO A 104 15.26 1.38 2.81
C PRO A 104 14.53 0.08 3.20
N ILE A 105 13.60 0.12 4.16
CA ILE A 105 12.87 -1.07 4.62
C ILE A 105 11.82 -1.48 3.59
N THR A 106 11.04 -0.53 3.07
CA THR A 106 10.07 -0.80 2.01
C THR A 106 10.73 -1.34 0.75
N ILE A 107 11.91 -0.82 0.34
CA ILE A 107 12.68 -1.38 -0.79
C ILE A 107 13.07 -2.84 -0.52
N LYS A 108 13.56 -3.13 0.69
CA LYS A 108 13.97 -4.49 1.07
C LYS A 108 12.77 -5.45 1.02
N LEU A 109 11.67 -5.09 1.69
CA LEU A 109 10.49 -5.95 1.80
C LEU A 109 9.78 -6.14 0.45
N GLN A 110 9.74 -5.11 -0.40
CA GLN A 110 9.22 -5.23 -1.76
C GLN A 110 10.02 -6.25 -2.58
N ARG A 111 11.36 -6.20 -2.49
CA ARG A 111 12.22 -7.17 -3.16
C ARG A 111 12.00 -8.59 -2.63
N GLU A 112 11.84 -8.73 -1.31
CA GLU A 112 11.55 -10.03 -0.68
C GLU A 112 10.20 -10.59 -1.14
N ALA A 113 9.17 -9.73 -1.25
CA ALA A 113 7.85 -10.11 -1.78
C ALA A 113 7.96 -10.60 -3.23
N ASP A 114 8.64 -9.86 -4.10
CA ASP A 114 8.87 -10.27 -5.49
C ASP A 114 9.60 -11.63 -5.59
N ILE A 115 10.64 -11.85 -4.78
CA ILE A 115 11.38 -13.13 -4.76
C ILE A 115 10.47 -14.27 -4.28
N ALA A 116 9.63 -14.04 -3.26
CA ALA A 116 8.76 -15.06 -2.68
C ALA A 116 7.77 -15.64 -3.70
N ILE A 117 7.34 -14.84 -4.67
CA ILE A 117 6.43 -15.25 -5.76
C ILE A 117 7.16 -15.56 -7.08
N GLY A 118 8.50 -15.59 -7.07
CA GLY A 118 9.32 -16.02 -8.20
C GLY A 118 9.59 -14.95 -9.27
N ARG A 119 9.39 -13.65 -8.98
CA ARG A 119 9.80 -12.58 -9.89
C ARG A 119 11.32 -12.41 -9.88
N GLN A 120 11.88 -12.10 -11.06
CA GLN A 120 13.29 -11.78 -11.20
C GLN A 120 13.52 -10.30 -10.86
N VAL A 121 14.32 -10.03 -9.83
CA VAL A 121 14.61 -8.70 -9.27
C VAL A 121 16.02 -8.20 -9.54
#